data_AF-A0A926VYY9-F1
#
_entry.id   AF-A0A926VYY9-F1
#
_cell.length_a   1.000
_cell.length_b   1.000
_cell.length_c   1.000
_cell.angle_alpha   90.00
_cell.angle_beta   90.00
_cell.angle_gamma   90.00
#
_symmetry.space_group_name_H-M   'P 1'
#
loop_
_entity.id
_entity.type
_entity.pdbx_description
1 polymer ?
#
loop_
_entity_poly.entity_id
_entity_poly.type
_entity_poly.pdbx_seq_one_letter_code
_entity_poly.pdbx_strand_id
1 'polypeptide(L)'
;IREIIYGKKRAITYWEITTDPETMPENSTSFVMTNLQGNLKKTLGDLYGLRTWVEYGFRQCKQELGWTDYRFTNFQHIERWWEIIFCVYTMISLNSPVFLGLNQSRQLETEAQENSDVDFSNHPQWNHESGWKNTLNNLRLIIQPLLLFWLIYPWLSIFPNSQLLLGFNHLIAAMNQFKPCYVSG
;
A
#
# COMPACT_ATOMS: atom_id res chain seq x y z
N ILE A 1 -29.80 -1.31 8.63
CA ILE A 1 -29.78 0.00 7.93
C ILE A 1 -31.18 0.34 7.41
N ARG A 2 -31.60 1.61 7.47
CA ARG A 2 -32.93 2.07 7.01
C ARG A 2 -32.80 3.24 6.03
N GLU A 3 -33.66 3.26 5.01
CA GLU A 3 -33.78 4.39 4.08
C GLU A 3 -34.75 5.42 4.69
N ILE A 4 -34.37 6.69 4.66
CA ILE A 4 -35.20 7.82 5.10
C ILE A 4 -35.78 8.47 3.84
N ILE A 5 -37.10 8.38 3.67
CA ILE A 5 -37.81 8.91 2.50
C ILE A 5 -38.63 10.14 2.91
N TYR A 6 -38.22 11.31 2.44
CA TYR A 6 -38.99 12.54 2.57
C TYR A 6 -39.88 12.75 1.33
N GLY A 7 -41.15 12.37 1.43
CA GLY A 7 -42.12 12.50 0.35
C GLY A 7 -41.90 11.46 -0.76
N LYS A 8 -41.49 11.90 -1.95
CA LYS A 8 -41.19 11.01 -3.08
C LYS A 8 -39.71 10.65 -3.12
N LYS A 9 -39.41 9.41 -3.50
CA LYS A 9 -38.04 8.95 -3.71
C LYS A 9 -37.36 9.81 -4.78
N ARG A 10 -36.20 10.36 -4.45
CA ARG A 10 -35.40 11.23 -5.32
C ARG A 10 -34.16 10.49 -5.81
N ALA A 11 -33.45 11.07 -6.78
CA ALA A 11 -32.16 10.56 -7.24
C ALA A 11 -31.12 10.47 -6.11
N ILE A 12 -31.20 11.39 -5.14
CA ILE A 12 -30.39 11.34 -3.92
C ILE A 12 -31.25 10.72 -2.81
N THR A 13 -30.70 9.69 -2.16
CA THR A 13 -31.35 8.96 -1.07
C THR A 13 -30.61 9.18 0.24
N TYR A 14 -31.34 9.10 1.35
CA TYR A 14 -30.82 9.29 2.69
C TYR A 14 -30.97 7.99 3.46
N TRP A 15 -29.94 7.65 4.21
CA TRP A 15 -29.85 6.38 4.91
C TRP A 15 -29.37 6.59 6.32
N GLU A 16 -29.87 5.74 7.20
CA GLU A 16 -29.35 5.61 8.55
C GLU A 16 -28.76 4.20 8.73
N ILE A 17 -27.54 4.18 9.22
CA ILE A 17 -26.72 3.01 9.42
C ILE A 17 -26.43 2.93 10.92
N THR A 18 -26.88 1.87 11.58
CA THR A 18 -26.62 1.63 13.01
C THR A 18 -26.30 0.16 13.23
N THR A 19 -25.48 -0.12 14.24
CA THR A 19 -25.22 -1.47 14.76
C THR A 19 -26.33 -1.96 15.70
N ASP A 20 -27.05 -1.04 16.34
CA ASP A 20 -28.16 -1.33 17.25
C ASP A 20 -29.41 -0.53 16.83
N PRO A 21 -30.37 -1.18 16.15
CA PRO A 21 -31.62 -0.56 15.75
C PRO A 21 -32.58 -0.21 16.88
N GLU A 22 -32.42 -0.80 18.07
CA GLU A 22 -33.34 -0.59 19.20
C GLU A 22 -32.96 0.64 20.02
N THR A 23 -31.67 0.77 20.36
CA THR A 23 -31.21 1.89 21.20
C THR A 23 -30.69 3.08 20.39
N MET A 24 -30.31 2.87 19.12
CA MET A 24 -29.77 3.89 18.20
C MET A 24 -28.76 4.83 18.86
N PRO A 25 -27.64 4.31 19.40
CA PRO A 25 -26.71 5.14 20.14
C PRO A 25 -25.93 6.03 19.17
N GLU A 26 -25.67 7.28 19.57
CA GLU A 26 -25.08 8.31 18.70
C GLU A 26 -23.71 7.89 18.13
N ASN A 27 -22.91 7.15 18.89
CA ASN A 27 -21.56 6.73 18.51
C ASN A 27 -21.53 5.61 17.45
N SER A 28 -22.61 4.84 17.28
CA SER A 28 -22.69 3.78 16.28
C SER A 28 -23.75 4.03 15.20
N THR A 29 -24.45 5.16 15.27
CA THR A 29 -25.45 5.59 14.30
C THR A 29 -24.87 6.65 13.36
N SER A 30 -24.93 6.39 12.05
CA SER A 30 -24.45 7.29 11.00
C SER A 30 -25.56 7.60 9.99
N PHE A 31 -25.65 8.88 9.61
CA PHE A 31 -26.53 9.34 8.54
C PHE A 31 -25.73 9.54 7.25
N VAL A 32 -26.16 8.89 6.17
CA VAL A 32 -25.44 8.87 4.90
C VAL A 32 -26.36 9.35 3.78
N MET A 33 -25.86 10.29 2.99
CA MET A 33 -26.48 10.72 1.74
C MET A 33 -25.76 10.06 0.57
N THR A 34 -26.50 9.51 -0.40
CA THR A 34 -25.90 8.88 -1.58
C THR A 34 -26.74 9.05 -2.84
N ASN A 35 -26.07 9.12 -3.99
CA ASN A 35 -26.67 9.10 -5.33
C ASN A 35 -26.68 7.69 -5.95
N LEU A 36 -26.18 6.67 -5.25
CA LEU A 36 -26.16 5.30 -5.73
C LEU A 36 -27.60 4.77 -5.91
N GLN A 37 -27.80 3.94 -6.93
CA GLN A 37 -29.09 3.34 -7.27
C GLN A 37 -29.03 1.81 -7.11
N GLY A 38 -30.19 1.17 -6.92
CA GLY A 38 -30.30 -0.29 -6.81
C GLY A 38 -30.54 -0.80 -5.40
N ASN A 39 -30.21 -2.07 -5.14
CA ASN A 39 -30.45 -2.73 -3.86
C ASN A 39 -29.37 -2.39 -2.81
N LEU A 40 -29.42 -1.16 -2.30
CA LEU A 40 -28.44 -0.62 -1.35
C LEU A 40 -28.56 -1.17 0.08
N LYS A 41 -29.67 -1.83 0.42
CA LYS A 41 -29.91 -2.34 1.79
C LYS A 41 -28.84 -3.30 2.29
N LYS A 42 -28.17 -4.01 1.37
CA LYS A 42 -27.12 -4.98 1.71
C LYS A 42 -25.70 -4.40 1.56
N THR A 43 -25.49 -3.45 0.65
CA THR A 43 -24.15 -3.03 0.23
C THR A 43 -23.73 -1.67 0.79
N LEU A 44 -24.67 -0.79 1.15
CA LEU A 44 -24.33 0.57 1.55
C LEU A 44 -23.54 0.63 2.87
N GLY A 45 -23.85 -0.25 3.81
CA GLY A 45 -23.09 -0.39 5.05
C GLY A 45 -21.62 -0.72 4.79
N ASP A 46 -21.38 -1.73 3.95
CA ASP A 46 -20.04 -2.16 3.56
C ASP A 46 -19.29 -1.05 2.83
N LEU A 47 -19.92 -0.40 1.85
CA LEU A 47 -19.35 0.71 1.08
C LEU A 47 -18.99 1.89 1.97
N TYR A 48 -19.87 2.26 2.92
CA TYR A 48 -19.58 3.34 3.86
C TYR A 48 -18.46 2.95 4.83
N GLY A 49 -18.40 1.68 5.23
CA GLY A 49 -17.32 1.13 6.05
C GLY A 49 -15.94 1.22 5.39
N LEU A 50 -15.87 1.23 4.05
CA LEU A 50 -14.60 1.38 3.32
C LEU A 50 -13.88 2.69 3.65
N ARG A 51 -14.56 3.72 4.16
CA ARG A 51 -13.93 4.99 4.59
C ARG A 51 -12.84 4.77 5.66
N THR A 52 -12.96 3.73 6.47
CA THR A 52 -11.98 3.41 7.53
C THR A 52 -10.61 3.06 6.94
N TRP A 53 -10.56 2.54 5.70
CA TRP A 53 -9.30 2.28 5.00
C TRP A 53 -8.51 3.56 4.71
N VAL A 54 -9.18 4.71 4.55
CA VAL A 54 -8.50 6.00 4.41
C VAL A 54 -7.72 6.32 5.68
N GLU A 55 -8.34 6.17 6.85
CA GLU A 55 -7.66 6.38 8.14
C GLU A 55 -6.51 5.40 8.34
N TYR A 56 -6.72 4.13 7.99
CA TYR A 56 -5.69 3.11 8.07
C TYR A 56 -4.47 3.46 7.20
N GLY A 57 -4.70 3.92 5.95
CA GLY A 57 -3.63 4.38 5.07
C GLY A 57 -2.86 5.57 5.64
N PHE A 58 -3.56 6.58 6.18
CA PHE A 58 -2.90 7.71 6.86
C PHE A 58 -2.07 7.26 8.07
N ARG A 59 -2.57 6.30 8.85
CA ARG A 59 -1.83 5.76 10.01
C ARG A 59 -0.52 5.12 9.56
N GLN A 60 -0.52 4.38 8.47
CA GLN A 60 0.67 3.76 7.90
C GLN A 60 1.67 4.80 7.39
N CYS A 61 1.22 5.81 6.63
CA CYS A 61 2.10 6.89 6.19
C CYS A 61 2.75 7.63 7.37
N LYS A 62 1.99 7.89 8.44
CA LYS A 62 2.48 8.57 9.64
C LYS A 62 3.48 7.76 10.44
N GLN A 63 3.21 6.47 10.65
CA GLN A 63 4.02 5.64 11.54
C GLN A 63 5.24 5.02 10.85
N GLU A 64 5.12 4.69 9.56
CA GLU A 64 6.10 3.82 8.87
C GLU A 64 6.89 4.54 7.77
N LEU A 65 6.35 5.62 7.18
CA LEU A 65 6.94 6.30 6.01
C LEU A 65 7.50 7.69 6.32
N GLY A 66 7.51 8.10 7.59
CA GLY A 66 8.14 9.36 8.01
C GLY A 66 7.37 10.62 7.59
N TRP A 67 6.04 10.61 7.75
CA TRP A 67 5.17 11.77 7.45
C TRP A 67 5.68 13.11 8.02
N THR A 68 6.28 13.08 9.20
CA THR A 68 6.82 14.24 9.92
C THR A 68 8.33 14.37 9.85
N ASP A 69 9.03 13.52 9.09
CA ASP A 69 10.50 13.44 9.11
C ASP A 69 11.17 14.42 8.14
N TYR A 70 10.40 15.36 7.57
CA TYR A 70 10.94 16.44 6.77
C TYR A 70 11.76 17.42 7.65
N ARG A 71 12.84 17.96 7.08
CA ARG A 71 13.70 18.97 7.71
C ARG A 71 13.63 20.33 7.00
N PHE A 72 12.56 20.54 6.23
CA PHE A 72 12.32 21.75 5.46
C PHE A 72 11.26 22.63 6.13
N THR A 73 11.32 23.94 5.88
CA THR A 73 10.33 24.91 6.40
C THR A 73 9.43 25.50 5.30
N ASN A 74 9.85 25.41 4.03
CA ASN A 74 9.04 25.87 2.90
C ASN A 74 7.91 24.86 2.63
N PHE A 75 6.67 25.35 2.66
CA PHE A 75 5.47 24.55 2.41
C PHE A 75 5.51 23.76 1.09
N GLN A 76 6.03 24.33 0.01
CA GLN A 76 6.11 23.62 -1.28
C GLN A 76 7.00 22.37 -1.21
N HIS A 77 8.04 22.39 -0.37
CA HIS A 77 8.90 21.22 -0.18
C HIS A 77 8.26 20.18 0.75
N ILE A 78 7.47 20.63 1.71
CA ILE A 78 6.69 19.76 2.60
C ILE A 78 5.59 19.03 1.79
N GLU A 79 4.91 19.72 0.88
CA GLU A 79 3.93 19.10 -0.02
C GLU A 79 4.57 18.02 -0.90
N ARG A 80 5.71 18.32 -1.53
CA ARG A 80 6.48 17.33 -2.30
C ARG A 80 6.92 16.13 -1.46
N TRP A 81 7.28 16.35 -0.20
CA TRP A 81 7.60 15.26 0.72
C TRP A 81 6.40 14.32 0.93
N TRP A 82 5.21 14.88 1.13
CA TRP A 82 3.98 14.09 1.24
C TRP A 82 3.61 13.38 -0.07
N GLU A 83 3.82 14.01 -1.23
CA GLU A 83 3.64 13.37 -2.53
C GLU A 83 4.51 12.11 -2.66
N ILE A 84 5.80 12.21 -2.31
CA ILE A 84 6.72 11.06 -2.32
C ILE A 84 6.23 9.96 -1.37
N ILE A 85 5.79 10.32 -0.16
CA ILE A 85 5.23 9.35 0.80
C ILE A 85 4.03 8.63 0.20
N PHE A 86 3.12 9.33 -0.46
CA PHE A 86 1.96 8.70 -1.10
C PHE A 86 2.33 7.84 -2.31
N CYS A 87 3.36 8.21 -3.08
CA CYS A 87 3.92 7.36 -4.14
C CYS A 87 4.46 6.05 -3.55
N VAL A 88 5.24 6.13 -2.46
CA VAL A 88 5.78 4.95 -1.76
C VAL A 88 4.65 4.09 -1.18
N TYR A 89 3.66 4.70 -0.54
CA TYR A 89 2.47 4.00 -0.03
C TYR A 89 1.75 3.24 -1.14
N THR A 90 1.56 3.88 -2.30
CA THR A 90 0.93 3.29 -3.48
C THR A 90 1.75 2.11 -4.00
N MET A 91 3.06 2.28 -4.13
CA MET A 91 3.98 1.23 -4.56
C MET A 91 3.92 0.00 -3.64
N ILE A 92 3.91 0.19 -2.32
CA ILE A 92 3.79 -0.91 -1.34
C ILE A 92 2.42 -1.59 -1.46
N SER A 93 1.35 -0.80 -1.56
CA SER A 93 -0.02 -1.32 -1.64
C SER A 93 -0.20 -2.23 -2.86
N LEU A 94 0.31 -1.81 -4.01
CA LEU A 94 0.23 -2.56 -5.27
C LEU A 94 1.09 -3.84 -5.25
N ASN A 95 2.08 -3.90 -4.35
CA ASN A 95 2.88 -5.08 -4.06
C ASN A 95 2.27 -6.03 -3.03
N SER A 96 1.11 -5.70 -2.47
CA SER A 96 0.48 -6.59 -1.50
C SER A 96 -0.16 -7.81 -2.20
N PRO A 97 -0.18 -9.00 -1.55
CA PRO A 97 -0.69 -10.22 -2.15
C PRO A 97 -2.10 -10.11 -2.73
N VAL A 98 -2.96 -9.28 -2.14
CA VAL A 98 -4.34 -9.06 -2.60
C VAL A 98 -4.36 -8.43 -3.99
N PHE A 99 -3.58 -7.36 -4.21
CA PHE A 99 -3.52 -6.69 -5.51
C PHE A 99 -2.74 -7.51 -6.55
N LEU A 100 -1.71 -8.24 -6.10
CA LEU A 100 -0.99 -9.18 -6.96
C LEU A 100 -1.91 -10.31 -7.46
N GLY A 101 -2.74 -10.89 -6.59
CA GLY A 101 -3.70 -11.92 -6.96
C GLY A 101 -4.77 -11.43 -7.95
N LEU A 102 -5.21 -10.19 -7.81
CA LEU A 102 -6.11 -9.55 -8.78
C LEU A 102 -5.45 -9.42 -10.17
N ASN A 103 -4.18 -9.01 -10.21
CA ASN A 103 -3.43 -8.88 -11.46
C ASN A 103 -3.13 -10.25 -12.09
N GLN A 104 -2.78 -11.27 -11.30
CA GLN A 104 -2.53 -12.63 -11.79
C GLN A 104 -3.80 -13.30 -12.34
N SER A 105 -4.96 -13.09 -11.71
CA SER A 105 -6.24 -13.59 -12.23
C SER A 105 -6.59 -13.02 -13.61
N ARG A 106 -6.00 -11.87 -13.98
CA ARG A 106 -6.10 -11.25 -15.31
C ARG A 106 -5.07 -11.77 -16.30
N GLN A 107 -4.00 -12.43 -15.83
CA GLN A 107 -2.84 -12.86 -16.62
C GLN A 107 -2.82 -14.35 -16.97
N LEU A 108 -3.73 -15.17 -16.41
CA LEU A 108 -3.83 -16.60 -16.76
C LEU A 108 -4.11 -16.88 -18.25
N GLU A 109 -4.26 -15.86 -19.09
CA GLU A 109 -4.36 -15.98 -20.56
C GLU A 109 -3.03 -15.81 -21.31
N THR A 110 -1.89 -15.48 -20.68
CA THR A 110 -0.65 -15.29 -21.45
C THR A 110 0.62 -15.70 -20.69
N GLU A 111 1.22 -16.77 -21.22
CA GLU A 111 2.62 -17.21 -21.10
C GLU A 111 3.11 -17.82 -19.77
N ALA A 112 3.12 -19.15 -19.78
CA ALA A 112 4.03 -19.95 -18.99
C ALA A 112 5.46 -19.81 -19.56
N GLN A 113 6.29 -19.01 -18.90
CA GLN A 113 7.74 -19.14 -19.00
C GLN A 113 8.31 -19.41 -17.62
N GLU A 114 8.80 -20.63 -17.45
CA GLU A 114 9.68 -21.05 -16.35
C GLU A 114 10.94 -20.17 -16.39
N ASN A 115 10.98 -19.14 -15.55
CA ASN A 115 12.21 -18.44 -15.26
C ASN A 115 12.81 -19.03 -13.99
N SER A 116 14.13 -19.27 -14.02
CA SER A 116 14.98 -19.53 -12.87
C SER A 116 15.06 -18.30 -11.97
N ASP A 117 13.91 -17.86 -11.46
CA ASP A 117 13.80 -16.62 -10.71
C ASP A 117 14.36 -16.84 -9.30
N VAL A 118 15.16 -15.89 -8.83
CA VAL A 118 15.74 -15.97 -7.49
C VAL A 118 14.61 -15.85 -6.49
N ASP A 119 14.41 -16.88 -5.67
CA ASP A 119 13.38 -16.85 -4.64
C ASP A 119 13.88 -16.03 -3.43
N PHE A 120 13.50 -14.74 -3.44
CA PHE A 120 13.75 -13.78 -2.37
C PHE A 120 13.12 -14.18 -1.03
N SER A 121 12.12 -15.07 -1.04
CA SER A 121 11.42 -15.48 0.18
C SER A 121 12.26 -16.38 1.09
N ASN A 122 13.38 -16.90 0.60
CA ASN A 122 14.36 -17.64 1.42
C ASN A 122 15.13 -16.75 2.41
N HIS A 123 14.97 -15.42 2.35
CA HIS A 123 15.63 -14.54 3.31
C HIS A 123 15.10 -14.81 4.74
N PRO A 124 15.95 -14.98 5.77
CA PRO A 124 15.51 -15.36 7.13
C PRO A 124 14.52 -14.40 7.79
N GLN A 125 14.55 -13.13 7.39
CA GLN A 125 13.63 -12.08 7.88
C GLN A 125 12.46 -11.81 6.94
N TRP A 126 12.30 -12.61 5.88
CA TRP A 126 11.15 -12.50 4.99
C TRP A 126 9.88 -12.83 5.75
N ASN A 127 8.85 -12.00 5.57
CA ASN A 127 7.56 -12.22 6.19
C ASN A 127 6.56 -12.78 5.16
N HIS A 128 6.02 -13.97 5.43
CA HIS A 128 5.03 -14.65 4.60
C HIS A 128 3.57 -14.29 4.94
N GLU A 129 3.35 -13.54 6.02
CA GLU A 129 2.01 -13.09 6.40
C GLU A 129 1.46 -12.03 5.45
N SER A 130 0.15 -12.05 5.24
CA SER A 130 -0.55 -11.04 4.45
C SER A 130 -0.66 -9.71 5.20
N GLY A 131 -0.37 -8.60 4.54
CA GLY A 131 -0.62 -7.27 5.10
C GLY A 131 0.37 -6.23 4.59
N TRP A 132 -0.06 -4.97 4.55
CA TRP A 132 0.74 -3.88 4.00
C TRP A 132 2.08 -3.69 4.73
N LYS A 133 2.11 -3.84 6.07
CA LYS A 133 3.37 -3.71 6.85
C LYS A 133 4.37 -4.82 6.52
N ASN A 134 3.88 -6.03 6.27
CA ASN A 134 4.72 -7.17 5.91
C ASN A 134 5.28 -6.99 4.50
N THR A 135 4.47 -6.49 3.56
CA THR A 135 4.93 -6.07 2.23
C THR A 135 6.01 -4.99 2.32
N LEU A 136 5.82 -3.96 3.16
CA LEU A 136 6.84 -2.93 3.40
C LEU A 136 8.14 -3.54 3.94
N ASN A 137 8.07 -4.44 4.91
CA ASN A 137 9.24 -5.12 5.45
C ASN A 137 10.03 -5.85 4.35
N ASN A 138 9.34 -6.63 3.52
CA ASN A 138 9.98 -7.39 2.46
C ASN A 138 10.63 -6.47 1.40
N LEU A 139 9.95 -5.37 1.02
CA LEU A 139 10.52 -4.37 0.13
C LEU A 139 11.74 -3.65 0.75
N ARG A 140 11.74 -3.42 2.06
CA ARG A 140 12.92 -2.88 2.77
C ARG A 140 14.10 -3.83 2.68
N LEU A 141 13.90 -5.14 2.83
CA LEU A 141 14.96 -6.14 2.68
C LEU A 141 15.58 -6.12 1.27
N ILE A 142 14.75 -5.96 0.23
CA ILE A 142 15.22 -5.92 -1.16
C ILE A 142 16.06 -4.66 -1.44
N ILE A 143 15.68 -3.51 -0.86
CA ILE A 143 16.40 -2.24 -1.05
C ILE A 143 17.64 -2.13 -0.13
N GLN A 144 17.71 -2.91 0.94
CA GLN A 144 18.76 -2.82 1.96
C GLN A 144 20.19 -2.92 1.39
N PRO A 145 20.54 -3.82 0.45
CA PRO A 145 21.87 -3.86 -0.16
C PRO A 145 22.29 -2.54 -0.81
N LEU A 146 21.35 -1.86 -1.48
CA LEU A 146 21.62 -0.56 -2.10
C LEU A 146 21.91 0.49 -1.03
N LEU A 147 21.13 0.53 0.06
CA LEU A 147 21.37 1.46 1.17
C LEU A 147 22.73 1.24 1.83
N LEU A 148 23.08 -0.02 2.09
CA LEU A 148 24.39 -0.38 2.66
C LEU A 148 25.54 0.02 1.74
N PHE A 149 25.38 -0.19 0.43
CA PHE A 149 26.36 0.27 -0.54
C PHE A 149 26.57 1.79 -0.46
N TRP A 150 25.50 2.59 -0.43
CA TRP A 150 25.61 4.05 -0.31
C TRP A 150 26.29 4.51 0.98
N LEU A 151 26.10 3.79 2.09
CA LEU A 151 26.77 4.11 3.37
C LEU A 151 28.27 3.79 3.33
N ILE A 152 28.67 2.72 2.63
CA ILE A 152 30.06 2.27 2.53
C ILE A 152 30.82 3.00 1.41
N TYR A 153 30.13 3.42 0.36
CA TYR A 153 30.74 3.98 -0.85
C TYR A 153 31.75 5.12 -0.57
N PRO A 154 31.49 6.10 0.33
CA PRO A 154 32.49 7.12 0.66
C PRO A 154 33.79 6.55 1.23
N TRP A 155 33.72 5.47 2.01
CA TRP A 155 34.90 4.84 2.62
C TRP A 155 35.80 4.15 1.60
N LEU A 156 35.24 3.69 0.46
CA LEU A 156 36.02 3.09 -0.62
C LEU A 156 36.98 4.09 -1.28
N SER A 157 36.76 5.40 -1.12
CA SER A 157 37.71 6.43 -1.56
C SER A 157 38.96 6.51 -0.67
N ILE A 158 38.82 6.18 0.62
CA ILE A 158 39.89 6.20 1.62
C ILE A 158 40.61 4.84 1.66
N PHE A 159 39.84 3.75 1.59
CA PHE A 159 40.33 2.38 1.60
C PHE A 159 39.84 1.64 0.35
N PRO A 160 40.56 1.76 -0.78
CA PRO A 160 40.16 1.14 -2.03
C PRO A 160 40.07 -0.38 -1.91
N ASN A 161 38.89 -0.94 -2.19
CA ASN A 161 38.67 -2.38 -2.23
C ASN A 161 37.76 -2.74 -3.42
N SER A 162 38.37 -3.20 -4.51
CA SER A 162 37.66 -3.56 -5.74
C SER A 162 36.75 -4.78 -5.58
N GLN A 163 37.12 -5.73 -4.72
CA GLN A 163 36.33 -6.93 -4.47
C GLN A 163 35.03 -6.61 -3.74
N LEU A 164 35.08 -5.71 -2.75
CA LEU A 164 33.89 -5.25 -2.05
C LEU A 164 32.95 -4.50 -2.98
N LEU A 165 33.49 -3.60 -3.82
CA LEU A 165 32.72 -2.88 -4.82
C LEU A 165 32.05 -3.85 -5.82
N LEU A 166 32.78 -4.84 -6.32
CA LEU A 166 32.26 -5.85 -7.24
C LEU A 166 31.16 -6.70 -6.56
N GLY A 167 31.38 -7.12 -5.32
CA GLY A 167 30.41 -7.88 -4.53
C GLY A 167 29.09 -7.14 -4.32
N PHE A 168 29.13 -5.85 -3.98
CA PHE A 168 27.93 -5.02 -3.89
C PHE A 168 27.21 -4.86 -5.24
N ASN A 169 27.96 -4.67 -6.34
CA ASN A 169 27.35 -4.59 -7.67
C ASN A 169 26.64 -5.89 -8.06
N HIS A 170 27.24 -7.05 -7.79
CA HIS A 170 26.58 -8.34 -8.02
C HIS A 170 25.32 -8.50 -7.16
N LEU A 171 25.38 -8.11 -5.89
CA LEU A 171 24.22 -8.21 -5.00
C LEU A 171 23.09 -7.26 -5.43
N ILE A 172 23.41 -6.01 -5.80
CA ILE A 172 22.43 -5.05 -6.35
C ILE A 172 21.84 -5.56 -7.66
N ALA A 173 22.65 -6.14 -8.54
CA ALA A 173 22.17 -6.75 -9.78
C ALA A 173 21.19 -7.90 -9.50
N ALA A 174 21.45 -8.73 -8.49
CA ALA A 174 20.52 -9.76 -8.05
C ALA A 174 19.23 -9.15 -7.48
N MET A 175 19.30 -8.10 -6.66
CA MET A 175 18.10 -7.42 -6.12
C MET A 175 17.25 -6.79 -7.22
N ASN A 176 17.86 -6.27 -8.28
CA ASN A 176 17.15 -5.69 -9.43
C ASN A 176 16.39 -6.75 -10.27
N GLN A 177 16.64 -8.04 -10.06
CA GLN A 177 15.82 -9.11 -10.65
C GLN A 177 14.46 -9.22 -9.96
N PHE A 178 14.29 -8.61 -8.78
CA PHE A 178 12.99 -8.57 -8.11
C PHE A 178 11.96 -7.88 -9.01
N LYS A 179 11.02 -8.67 -9.53
CA LYS A 179 9.88 -8.21 -10.30
C LYS A 179 8.65 -8.16 -9.40
N PRO A 180 8.33 -6.99 -8.80
CA PRO A 180 6.97 -6.79 -8.32
C PRO A 180 6.03 -6.95 -9.51
N CYS A 181 4.86 -7.60 -9.41
CA CYS A 181 4.00 -7.86 -10.60
C CYS A 181 3.50 -6.56 -11.26
N TYR A 182 4.36 -6.01 -12.11
CA TYR A 182 4.12 -5.06 -13.16
C TYR A 182 4.78 -5.69 -14.37
N VAL A 183 3.98 -6.30 -15.24
CA VAL A 183 4.41 -6.42 -16.63
C VAL A 183 4.36 -4.99 -17.16
N SER A 184 5.51 -4.55 -17.64
CA SER A 184 5.71 -3.35 -18.46
C SER A 184 4.48 -3.08 -19.34
N GLY A 185 3.94 -1.87 -19.22
CA GLY A 185 2.88 -1.38 -20.11
C GLY A 185 3.32 -1.24 -21.55
#